data_AF-A0AAG5DTH8-F1
#
_entry.id   AF-A0AAG5DTH8-F1
#
_cell.length_a   1.000
_cell.length_b   1.000
_cell.length_c   1.000
_cell.angle_alpha   90.00
_cell.angle_beta   90.00
_cell.angle_gamma   90.00
#
_symmetry.space_group_name_H-M   'P 1'
#
loop_
_entity.id
_entity.type
_entity.pdbx_description
1 polymer ?
#
loop_
_entity_poly.entity_id
_entity_poly.type
_entity_poly.pdbx_seq_one_letter_code
_entity_poly.pdbx_strand_id
1 'polypeptide(L)'
;AFRLYGFISRVSKDFKDPHTLKSLYCAIVRPTLEFARIVWTPTQQYRIDRLESVQRKFTRAIFYLLPWSLDATYPSYRARCLLFGLESLQHRRMTAQCMFLHKLISGSMDAPCILEKINFQAPSRNLRPRPLISSEFRSTEFGSGDTLLKITPST
;
A
#
# COMPACT_ATOMS: atom_id res chain seq x y z
N ALA A 1 3.80 -0.91 14.56
CA ALA A 1 4.66 -0.12 13.66
C ALA A 1 5.46 0.99 14.37
N PHE A 2 4.84 2.04 14.94
CA PHE A 2 5.59 3.16 15.55
C PHE A 2 6.55 2.77 16.68
N ARG A 3 6.19 1.77 17.49
CA ARG A 3 7.08 1.23 18.53
C ARG A 3 8.35 0.61 17.93
N LEU A 4 8.21 -0.17 16.86
CA LEU A 4 9.33 -0.79 16.14
C LEU A 4 10.19 0.26 15.43
N TYR A 5 9.57 1.25 14.79
CA TYR A 5 10.29 2.39 14.24
C TYR A 5 11.09 3.12 15.33
N GLY A 6 10.49 3.37 16.49
CA GLY A 6 11.17 4.00 17.62
C GLY A 6 12.33 3.17 18.17
N PHE A 7 12.18 1.84 18.20
CA PHE A 7 13.25 0.93 18.56
C PHE A 7 14.42 1.04 17.57
N ILE A 8 14.15 0.90 16.27
CA ILE A 8 15.17 1.04 15.22
C ILE A 8 15.86 2.38 15.31
N SER A 9 15.11 3.49 15.40
CA SER A 9 15.68 4.83 15.49
C SER A 9 16.59 5.04 16.70
N ARG A 10 16.45 4.26 17.78
CA ARG A 10 17.33 4.32 18.95
C ARG A 10 18.55 3.44 18.80
N VAL A 11 18.38 2.23 18.25
CA VAL A 11 19.47 1.27 18.03
C VAL A 11 20.37 1.73 16.90
N SER A 12 19.81 2.37 15.87
CA SER A 12 20.51 2.75 14.67
C SER A 12 21.05 4.19 14.69
N LYS A 13 21.25 4.79 15.88
CA LYS A 13 21.68 6.19 16.01
C LYS A 13 23.07 6.45 15.41
N ASP A 14 23.97 5.48 15.54
CA ASP A 14 25.36 5.61 15.08
C ASP A 14 25.52 5.27 13.59
N PHE A 15 24.45 4.78 12.95
CA PHE A 15 24.46 4.42 11.54
C PHE A 15 24.30 5.68 10.70
N LYS A 16 25.37 6.06 10.01
CA LYS A 16 25.39 7.24 9.12
C LYS A 16 24.98 6.92 7.69
N ASP A 17 25.02 5.64 7.30
CA ASP A 17 24.69 5.22 5.95
C ASP A 17 23.15 5.12 5.73
N PRO A 18 22.58 5.92 4.81
CA PRO A 18 21.17 5.85 4.44
C PRO A 18 20.72 4.48 3.95
N HIS A 19 21.59 3.75 3.24
CA HIS A 19 21.25 2.44 2.67
C HIS A 19 21.07 1.38 3.76
N THR A 20 21.92 1.39 4.77
CA THR A 20 21.80 0.49 5.93
C THR A 20 20.51 0.75 6.72
N LEU A 21 20.17 2.02 6.95
CA LEU A 21 18.91 2.39 7.61
C LEU A 21 17.68 1.98 6.79
N LYS A 22 17.74 2.15 5.46
CA LYS A 22 16.74 1.62 4.52
C LYS A 22 16.57 0.12 4.69
N SER A 23 17.65 -0.65 4.67
CA SER A 23 17.60 -2.10 4.81
C SER A 23 16.97 -2.52 6.14
N LEU A 24 17.34 -1.86 7.24
CA LEU A 24 16.78 -2.13 8.57
C LEU A 24 15.28 -1.81 8.65
N TYR A 25 14.84 -0.70 8.07
CA TYR A 25 13.42 -0.37 7.95
C TYR A 25 12.64 -1.39 7.12
N CYS A 26 13.20 -1.79 5.98
CA CYS A 26 12.61 -2.81 5.10
C CYS A 26 12.52 -4.19 5.77
N ALA A 27 13.49 -4.54 6.62
CA ALA A 27 13.54 -5.83 7.29
C ALA A 27 12.60 -5.91 8.52
N ILE A 28 12.44 -4.82 9.27
CA ILE A 28 11.75 -4.86 10.58
C ILE A 28 10.40 -4.13 10.55
N VAL A 29 10.35 -2.90 10.04
CA VAL A 29 9.11 -2.09 10.10
C VAL A 29 8.17 -2.45 8.97
N ARG A 30 8.69 -2.54 7.75
CA ARG A 30 7.86 -2.76 6.55
C ARG A 30 7.01 -4.03 6.63
N PRO A 31 7.51 -5.20 7.08
CA PRO A 31 6.68 -6.40 7.15
C PRO A 31 5.49 -6.21 8.09
N THR A 32 5.65 -5.48 9.19
CA THR A 32 4.54 -5.19 10.11
C THR A 32 3.51 -4.19 9.55
N LEU A 33 3.92 -3.33 8.60
CA LEU A 33 3.02 -2.40 7.92
C LEU A 33 2.29 -3.05 6.73
N GLU A 34 2.92 -4.06 6.13
CA GLU A 34 2.39 -4.79 4.98
C GLU A 34 1.74 -6.12 5.36
N PHE A 35 1.76 -6.48 6.65
CA PHE A 35 1.09 -7.67 7.15
C PHE A 35 -0.40 -7.61 6.83
N ALA A 36 -0.91 -8.72 6.30
CA ALA A 36 -2.30 -8.86 5.89
C ALA A 36 -2.79 -7.74 4.95
N ARG A 37 -1.92 -7.09 4.17
CA ARG A 37 -2.28 -5.93 3.33
C ARG A 37 -3.47 -6.16 2.39
N ILE A 38 -3.73 -7.39 1.95
CA ILE A 38 -4.89 -7.73 1.10
C ILE A 38 -6.19 -7.68 1.92
N VAL A 39 -6.18 -8.24 3.14
CA VAL A 39 -7.34 -8.33 4.03
C VAL A 39 -7.59 -7.00 4.75
N TRP A 40 -6.52 -6.36 5.22
CA TRP A 40 -6.57 -5.13 6.01
C TRP A 40 -6.12 -3.94 5.16
N THR A 41 -6.93 -3.59 4.15
CA THR A 41 -6.73 -2.33 3.40
C THR A 41 -7.70 -1.26 3.91
N PRO A 42 -7.19 -0.17 4.53
CA PRO A 42 -8.04 0.95 4.86
C PRO A 42 -8.52 1.68 3.61
N THR A 43 -9.80 2.07 3.65
CA THR A 43 -10.48 2.80 2.58
C THR A 43 -10.46 4.31 2.87
N GLN A 44 -10.55 4.68 4.15
CA GLN A 44 -10.58 6.05 4.62
C GLN A 44 -9.19 6.71 4.54
N GLN A 45 -9.14 7.91 3.95
CA GLN A 45 -7.90 8.65 3.70
C GLN A 45 -7.07 8.87 4.98
N TYR A 46 -7.69 9.23 6.10
CA TYR A 46 -6.96 9.43 7.36
C TYR A 46 -6.26 8.16 7.87
N ARG A 47 -6.83 6.97 7.60
CA ARG A 47 -6.21 5.68 7.98
C ARG A 47 -5.04 5.36 7.06
N ILE A 48 -5.18 5.64 5.77
CA ILE A 48 -4.10 5.54 4.79
C ILE A 48 -2.95 6.46 5.20
N ASP A 49 -3.25 7.73 5.49
CA ASP A 49 -2.27 8.72 5.94
C ASP A 49 -1.61 8.32 7.27
N ARG A 50 -2.36 7.72 8.20
CA ARG A 50 -1.80 7.20 9.45
C ARG A 50 -0.78 6.09 9.20
N LEU A 51 -1.02 5.18 8.26
CA LEU A 51 -0.01 4.19 7.87
C LEU A 51 1.18 4.84 7.18
N GLU A 52 0.91 5.74 6.23
CA GLU A 52 1.94 6.45 5.46
C GLU A 52 2.83 7.31 6.36
N SER A 53 2.30 7.82 7.47
CA SER A 53 3.03 8.66 8.42
C SER A 53 4.26 7.98 9.00
N VAL A 54 4.26 6.65 9.15
CA VAL A 54 5.44 5.89 9.60
C VAL A 54 6.56 5.99 8.57
N GLN A 55 6.25 5.78 7.29
CA GLN A 55 7.22 5.91 6.21
C GLN A 55 7.65 7.36 5.99
N ARG A 56 6.72 8.33 6.08
CA ARG A 56 7.03 9.77 6.01
C ARG A 56 8.02 10.20 7.09
N LYS A 57 7.87 9.67 8.31
CA LYS A 57 8.78 9.95 9.43
C LYS A 57 10.16 9.33 9.18
N PHE A 58 10.19 8.09 8.69
CA PHE A 58 11.42 7.42 8.33
C PHE A 58 12.21 8.14 7.22
N THR A 59 11.56 8.46 6.10
CA THR A 59 12.21 9.18 4.99
C THR A 59 12.62 10.59 5.38
N ARG A 60 12.00 11.17 6.43
CA ARG A 60 12.41 12.48 6.98
C ARG A 60 13.68 12.33 7.80
N ALA A 61 13.75 11.32 8.67
CA ALA A 61 14.92 11.04 9.47
C ALA A 61 16.16 10.75 8.62
N ILE A 62 16.02 9.92 7.57
CA ILE A 62 17.16 9.64 6.67
C ILE A 62 17.57 10.87 5.87
N PHE A 63 16.60 11.70 5.41
CA PHE A 63 16.94 12.91 4.67
C PHE A 63 17.86 13.82 5.48
N TYR A 64 17.60 14.03 6.78
CA TYR A 64 18.45 14.86 7.64
C TYR A 64 19.81 14.25 8.00
N LEU A 65 20.08 12.99 7.64
CA LEU A 65 21.41 12.40 7.77
C LEU A 65 22.31 12.69 6.57
N LEU A 66 21.74 13.18 5.46
CA LEU A 66 22.51 13.48 4.26
C LEU A 66 23.32 14.76 4.45
N PRO A 67 24.61 14.80 4.06
CA PRO A 67 25.49 15.94 4.30
C PRO A 67 24.96 17.26 3.71
N TRP A 68 24.33 17.19 2.53
CA TRP A 68 23.79 18.34 1.80
C TRP A 68 22.34 18.70 2.19
N SER A 69 21.75 18.03 3.18
CA SER A 69 20.35 18.26 3.57
C SER A 69 20.08 19.63 4.20
N LEU A 70 21.12 20.29 4.72
CA LEU A 70 21.03 21.61 5.35
C LEU A 70 20.89 22.73 4.32
N ASP A 71 21.50 22.56 3.14
CA ASP A 71 21.54 23.57 2.08
C ASP A 71 20.47 23.33 1.00
N ALA A 72 19.87 22.13 0.97
CA ALA A 72 18.88 21.75 -0.02
C ALA A 72 17.45 22.11 0.39
N THR A 73 16.65 22.58 -0.58
CA THR A 73 15.20 22.73 -0.41
C THR A 73 14.58 21.41 0.01
N TYR A 74 13.81 21.45 1.11
CA TYR A 74 13.18 20.24 1.65
C TYR A 74 12.24 19.57 0.62
N PRO A 75 12.54 18.34 0.17
CA PRO A 75 11.81 17.72 -0.92
C PRO A 75 10.45 17.14 -0.47
N SER A 76 9.53 17.05 -1.43
CA SER A 76 8.22 16.42 -1.23
C SER A 76 8.37 14.95 -0.80
N TYR A 77 7.33 14.38 -0.17
CA TYR A 77 7.36 12.97 0.24
C TYR A 77 7.66 12.00 -0.92
N ARG A 78 7.08 12.26 -2.08
CA ARG A 78 7.30 11.45 -3.29
C ARG A 78 8.75 11.53 -3.76
N ALA A 79 9.34 12.73 -3.75
CA ALA A 79 10.75 12.92 -4.11
C ALA A 79 11.69 12.21 -3.12
N ARG A 80 11.41 12.26 -1.82
CA ARG A 80 12.17 11.49 -0.81
C ARG A 80 12.05 9.98 -1.03
N CYS A 81 10.85 9.49 -1.38
CA CYS A 81 10.67 8.08 -1.69
C CYS A 81 11.51 7.66 -2.90
N LEU A 82 11.50 8.47 -3.97
CA LEU A 82 12.30 8.23 -5.17
C LEU A 82 13.80 8.22 -4.86
N LEU A 83 14.28 9.21 -4.10
CA LEU A 83 15.68 9.34 -3.69
C LEU A 83 16.19 8.08 -2.97
N PHE A 84 15.37 7.50 -2.11
CA PHE A 84 15.74 6.29 -1.37
C PHE A 84 15.32 4.99 -2.06
N GLY A 85 14.80 5.03 -3.29
CA GLY A 85 14.29 3.83 -3.99
C GLY A 85 13.21 3.12 -3.19
N LEU A 86 12.24 3.90 -2.68
CA LEU A 86 11.09 3.47 -1.92
C LEU A 86 9.82 3.79 -2.70
N GLU A 87 8.86 2.88 -2.66
CA GLU A 87 7.50 3.14 -3.13
C GLU A 87 6.62 3.54 -1.94
N SER A 88 5.55 4.30 -2.19
CA SER A 88 4.56 4.59 -1.14
C SER A 88 3.92 3.29 -0.66
N LEU A 89 3.55 3.24 0.63
CA LEU A 89 2.89 2.03 1.16
C LEU A 89 1.54 1.83 0.49
N GLN A 90 0.85 2.93 0.15
CA GLN A 90 -0.39 2.89 -0.63
C GLN A 90 -0.20 2.22 -2.00
N HIS A 91 0.83 2.61 -2.76
CA HIS A 91 1.08 2.01 -4.07
C HIS A 91 1.36 0.52 -3.94
N ARG A 92 2.22 0.13 -2.98
CA ARG A 92 2.54 -1.28 -2.72
C ARG A 92 1.32 -2.11 -2.34
N ARG A 93 0.38 -1.55 -1.57
CA ARG A 93 -0.90 -2.20 -1.27
C ARG A 93 -1.74 -2.39 -2.53
N MET A 94 -1.88 -1.36 -3.36
CA MET A 94 -2.61 -1.47 -4.63
C MET A 94 -2.02 -2.55 -5.54
N THR A 95 -0.69 -2.59 -5.70
CA THR A 95 -0.04 -3.63 -6.50
C THR A 95 -0.32 -5.02 -5.94
N ALA A 96 -0.29 -5.19 -4.61
CA ALA A 96 -0.63 -6.45 -3.96
C ALA A 96 -2.06 -6.91 -4.23
N GLN A 97 -2.99 -5.96 -4.17
CA GLN A 97 -4.40 -6.17 -4.42
C GLN A 97 -4.64 -6.62 -5.87
N CYS A 98 -4.03 -5.94 -6.84
CA CYS A 98 -4.10 -6.32 -8.25
C CYS A 98 -3.49 -7.71 -8.49
N MET A 99 -2.32 -7.99 -7.90
CA MET A 99 -1.68 -9.30 -8.02
C MET A 99 -2.54 -10.42 -7.41
N PHE A 100 -3.18 -10.17 -6.27
CA PHE A 100 -4.09 -11.12 -5.64
C PHE A 100 -5.28 -11.43 -6.55
N LEU A 101 -5.93 -10.40 -7.07
CA LEU A 101 -7.08 -10.58 -7.96
C LEU A 101 -6.70 -11.30 -9.26
N HIS A 102 -5.59 -10.91 -9.87
CA HIS A 102 -5.08 -11.59 -11.07
C HIS A 102 -4.85 -13.08 -10.78
N LYS A 103 -4.24 -13.41 -9.64
CA LYS A 103 -3.99 -14.81 -9.25
C LYS A 103 -5.28 -15.60 -9.01
N LEU A 104 -6.29 -14.95 -8.45
CA LEU A 104 -7.60 -15.53 -8.19
C LEU A 104 -8.36 -15.81 -9.50
N ILE A 105 -8.35 -14.87 -10.45
CA ILE A 105 -9.04 -15.02 -11.75
C ILE A 105 -8.32 -16.02 -12.66
N SER A 106 -6.99 -16.03 -12.66
CA SER A 106 -6.18 -16.94 -13.48
C SER A 106 -6.17 -18.39 -12.98
N GLY A 107 -6.83 -18.70 -11.85
CA GLY A 107 -6.83 -20.04 -11.26
C GLY A 107 -5.50 -20.46 -10.65
N SER A 108 -4.51 -19.55 -10.55
CA SER A 108 -3.23 -19.84 -9.89
C SER A 108 -3.32 -19.95 -8.36
N MET A 109 -4.48 -19.59 -7.79
CA MET A 109 -4.80 -19.70 -6.38
C MET A 109 -6.10 -20.48 -6.23
N ASP A 110 -6.05 -21.58 -5.47
CA ASP A 110 -7.22 -22.40 -5.17
C ASP A 110 -8.01 -21.80 -4.00
N ALA A 111 -8.95 -20.91 -4.33
CA ALA A 111 -9.80 -20.22 -3.36
C ALA A 111 -11.24 -20.08 -3.90
N PRO A 112 -11.97 -21.19 -4.10
CA PRO A 112 -13.29 -21.19 -4.73
C PRO A 112 -14.29 -20.33 -3.97
N CYS A 113 -14.26 -20.40 -2.63
CA CYS A 113 -15.15 -19.62 -1.77
C CYS A 113 -14.96 -18.09 -1.87
N ILE A 114 -13.79 -17.62 -2.33
CA ILE A 114 -13.52 -16.20 -2.56
C ILE A 114 -13.93 -15.84 -3.99
N LEU A 115 -13.64 -16.71 -4.96
CA LEU A 115 -14.00 -16.51 -6.37
C LEU A 115 -15.52 -16.46 -6.56
N GLU A 116 -16.28 -17.32 -5.88
CA GLU A 116 -17.75 -17.33 -5.89
C GLU A 116 -18.37 -16.01 -5.43
N LYS A 117 -17.67 -15.24 -4.59
CA LYS A 117 -18.14 -13.93 -4.12
C LYS A 117 -17.89 -12.81 -5.13
N ILE A 118 -17.16 -13.08 -6.20
CA ILE A 118 -16.90 -12.10 -7.27
C ILE A 118 -17.97 -12.29 -8.35
N ASN A 119 -18.87 -11.33 -8.45
CA ASN A 119 -19.90 -11.32 -9.47
C ASN A 119 -19.31 -10.87 -10.82
N PHE A 120 -18.87 -11.81 -11.65
CA PHE A 120 -18.47 -11.52 -13.02
C PHE A 120 -19.69 -11.25 -13.90
N GLN A 121 -19.74 -10.08 -14.52
CA GLN A 121 -20.71 -9.79 -15.57
C GLN A 121 -20.14 -10.23 -16.93
N ALA A 122 -20.42 -11.47 -17.32
CA ALA A 122 -20.04 -12.03 -18.62
C ALA A 122 -21.28 -12.35 -19.47
N PRO A 123 -22.02 -11.35 -19.97
CA PRO A 123 -23.16 -11.60 -20.85
C PRO A 123 -22.69 -12.16 -22.20
N SER A 124 -23.47 -13.08 -22.76
CA SER A 124 -23.20 -13.71 -24.06
C SER A 124 -23.31 -12.74 -25.25
N ARG A 125 -23.93 -11.56 -25.07
CA ARG A 125 -23.98 -10.48 -26.06
C ARG A 125 -23.73 -9.12 -25.39
N ASN A 126 -22.66 -8.44 -25.81
CA ASN A 126 -22.30 -7.11 -25.33
C ASN A 126 -23.01 -6.03 -26.14
N LEU A 127 -24.25 -5.71 -25.77
CA LEU A 127 -25.02 -4.63 -26.39
C LEU A 127 -24.75 -3.25 -25.76
N ARG A 128 -24.14 -3.22 -24.57
CA ARG A 128 -23.71 -2.01 -23.84
C ARG A 128 -22.43 -2.31 -23.07
N PRO A 129 -21.49 -1.36 -22.95
CA PRO A 129 -20.33 -1.53 -22.08
C PRO A 129 -20.81 -1.63 -20.63
N ARG A 130 -20.48 -2.75 -19.98
CA ARG A 130 -20.73 -2.96 -18.55
C ARG A 130 -19.39 -3.26 -17.87
N PRO A 131 -19.23 -2.88 -16.59
CA PRO A 131 -18.05 -3.27 -15.84
C PRO A 131 -18.02 -4.79 -15.68
N LEU A 132 -16.81 -5.37 -15.82
CA LEU A 132 -16.61 -6.82 -15.75
C LEU A 132 -17.00 -7.41 -14.38
N ILE A 133 -16.98 -6.60 -13.33
CA ILE A 133 -17.31 -7.00 -11.96
C ILE A 133 -18.53 -6.19 -11.54
N SER A 134 -19.52 -6.83 -10.91
CA SER A 134 -20.63 -6.13 -10.26
C SER A 134 -20.33 -5.91 -8.78
N SER A 135 -20.76 -4.76 -8.30
CA SER A 135 -20.60 -4.26 -6.94
C SER A 135 -21.96 -4.38 -6.24
N GLU A 136 -22.02 -5.07 -5.10
CA GLU A 136 -23.24 -5.10 -4.28
C GLU A 136 -23.40 -3.76 -3.54
N PHE A 137 -24.62 -3.23 -3.53
CA PHE A 137 -24.94 -2.05 -2.74
C PHE A 137 -24.77 -2.36 -1.25
N ARG A 138 -23.89 -1.62 -0.57
CA ARG A 138 -23.69 -1.71 0.89
C ARG A 138 -24.13 -0.41 1.54
N SER A 139 -24.89 -0.51 2.62
CA SER A 139 -25.42 0.65 3.38
C SER A 139 -24.35 1.38 4.20
N THR A 140 -23.22 0.73 4.46
CA THR A 140 -22.08 1.30 5.19
C THR A 140 -20.90 1.52 4.27
N GLU A 141 -20.11 2.58 4.50
CA GLU A 141 -18.81 2.80 3.81
C GLU A 141 -17.76 1.70 4.11
N PHE A 142 -18.07 0.78 5.03
CA PHE A 142 -17.24 -0.39 5.31
C PHE A 142 -17.16 -1.28 4.06
N GLY A 143 -15.93 -1.50 3.56
CA GLY A 143 -15.70 -2.21 2.30
C GLY A 143 -15.78 -1.32 1.06
N SER A 144 -16.12 -0.02 1.15
CA SER A 144 -16.24 0.90 -0.01
C SER A 144 -14.95 1.06 -0.85
N GLY A 145 -13.80 0.67 -0.30
CA GLY A 145 -12.50 0.65 -0.99
C GLY A 145 -11.92 -0.75 -1.11
N ASP A 146 -12.77 -1.77 -1.04
CA ASP A 146 -12.44 -3.13 -1.46
C ASP A 146 -11.87 -3.10 -2.87
N THR A 147 -10.98 -4.05 -3.14
CA THR A 147 -10.33 -4.24 -4.44
C THR A 147 -11.35 -4.34 -5.56
N LEU A 148 -12.47 -5.01 -5.29
CA LEU A 148 -13.58 -5.20 -6.22
C LEU A 148 -14.26 -3.87 -6.58
N LEU A 149 -14.48 -2.98 -5.61
CA LEU A 149 -15.14 -1.69 -5.84
C LEU A 149 -14.25 -0.65 -6.53
N LYS A 150 -12.93 -0.76 -6.40
CA LYS A 150 -11.97 0.13 -7.10
C LYS A 150 -11.81 -0.20 -8.58
N ILE A 151 -12.13 -1.43 -8.98
CA ILE A 151 -12.02 -1.90 -10.37
C ILE A 151 -13.33 -1.65 -11.12
N THR A 152 -14.44 -1.54 -10.40
CA THR A 152 -15.69 -1.05 -10.99
C THR A 152 -15.59 0.47 -11.16
N PRO A 153 -15.73 1.02 -12.39
CA PRO A 153 -15.83 2.44 -12.60
C PRO A 153 -17.04 2.96 -11.80
N SER A 154 -16.83 4.04 -11.04
CA SER A 154 -17.90 4.79 -10.39
C SER A 154 -18.85 5.28 -11.47
N THR A 155 -20.09 4.78 -11.45
CA THR A 155 -21.22 5.35 -12.21
C THR A 155 -21.50 6.77 -11.81
#